data_AF-A0AAD1TCP3-F1
#
_entry.id   AF-A0AAD1TCP3-F1
#
_cell.length_a   1.000
_cell.length_b   1.000
_cell.length_c   1.000
_cell.angle_alpha   90.00
_cell.angle_beta   90.00
_cell.angle_gamma   90.00
#
_symmetry.space_group_name_H-M   'P 1'
#
loop_
_entity.id
_entity.type
_entity.pdbx_description
1 polymer ?
#
loop_
_entity_poly.entity_id
_entity_poly.type
_entity_poly.pdbx_seq_one_letter_code
_entity_poly.pdbx_strand_id
1 'polypeptide(L)'
;MDPSSHKFYHKDHVDANKLYDTYTGAGADKKHTDELLFFPMKLIFSEVKSGRLRGSTLIDHSVGPVIFHLLPLCKYFKDITILELNEHCVKVLQKWLNKEEDALDWSHAAKIVAELEGNR
;
A
#
# COMPACT_ATOMS: atom_id res chain seq x y z
N MET A 1 7.80 8.78 -32.94
CA MET A 1 8.18 9.04 -31.54
C MET A 1 9.54 8.42 -31.28
N ASP A 2 10.41 9.10 -30.55
CA ASP A 2 11.78 8.65 -30.25
C ASP A 2 11.80 7.55 -29.16
N PRO A 3 12.25 6.32 -29.47
CA PRO A 3 12.32 5.22 -28.52
C PRO A 3 13.38 5.40 -27.42
N SER A 4 14.25 6.41 -27.51
CA SER A 4 15.29 6.71 -26.51
C SER A 4 14.86 7.68 -25.39
N SER A 5 13.67 8.30 -25.53
CA SER A 5 13.13 9.16 -24.47
C SER A 5 12.69 8.33 -23.26
N HIS A 6 13.34 8.55 -22.11
CA HIS A 6 12.90 7.94 -20.85
C HIS A 6 11.54 8.52 -20.48
N LYS A 7 10.52 7.66 -20.39
CA LYS A 7 9.16 8.08 -20.06
C LYS A 7 8.92 7.93 -18.57
N PHE A 8 8.66 9.04 -17.89
CA PHE A 8 8.31 9.08 -16.48
C PHE A 8 6.79 8.91 -16.29
N TYR A 9 6.26 7.75 -16.67
CA TYR A 9 4.80 7.48 -16.68
C TYR A 9 4.12 7.76 -15.33
N HIS A 10 4.84 7.60 -14.23
CA HIS A 10 4.27 7.70 -12.88
C HIS A 10 4.46 9.06 -12.21
N LYS A 11 5.22 9.97 -12.83
CA LYS A 11 5.52 11.28 -12.24
C LYS A 11 4.35 12.25 -12.37
N ASP A 12 3.83 12.41 -13.59
CA ASP A 12 2.88 13.49 -13.90
C ASP A 12 1.44 13.01 -14.13
N HIS A 13 1.21 11.69 -14.21
CA HIS A 13 -0.07 11.12 -14.69
C HIS A 13 -0.76 10.15 -13.73
N VAL A 14 -0.15 9.87 -12.56
CA VAL A 14 -0.77 9.00 -11.56
C VAL A 14 -1.70 9.81 -10.68
N ASP A 15 -2.99 9.49 -10.77
CA ASP A 15 -4.01 9.92 -9.80
C ASP A 15 -4.15 8.85 -8.72
N ALA A 16 -3.83 9.26 -7.50
CA ALA A 16 -3.81 8.42 -6.31
C ALA A 16 -5.19 7.84 -5.98
N ASN A 17 -6.22 8.69 -6.01
CA ASN A 17 -7.57 8.32 -5.64
C ASN A 17 -8.17 7.40 -6.70
N LYS A 18 -7.96 7.72 -7.97
CA LYS A 18 -8.44 6.87 -9.07
C LYS A 18 -7.79 5.48 -9.04
N LEU A 19 -6.49 5.41 -8.75
CA LEU A 19 -5.79 4.13 -8.58
C LEU A 19 -6.40 3.34 -7.42
N TYR A 20 -6.60 3.99 -6.28
CA TYR A 20 -7.23 3.38 -5.12
C TYR A 20 -8.64 2.85 -5.44
N ASP A 21 -9.53 3.70 -5.96
CA ASP A 21 -10.92 3.36 -6.28
C ASP A 21 -11.03 2.20 -7.28
N THR A 22 -10.09 2.13 -8.22
CA THR A 22 -10.11 1.10 -9.28
C THR A 22 -9.66 -0.27 -8.77
N TYR A 23 -8.65 -0.32 -7.91
CA TYR A 23 -7.89 -1.55 -7.65
C TYR A 23 -7.90 -2.03 -6.20
N THR A 24 -7.91 -1.13 -5.23
CA THR A 24 -7.58 -1.47 -3.84
C THR A 24 -8.59 -0.96 -2.83
N GLY A 25 -9.51 -0.10 -3.23
CA GLY A 25 -10.51 0.47 -2.34
C GLY A 25 -11.62 -0.52 -2.00
N ALA A 26 -12.36 -0.23 -0.93
CA ALA A 26 -13.45 -1.08 -0.46
C ALA A 26 -14.55 -1.33 -1.52
N GLY A 27 -14.71 -0.40 -2.47
CA GLY A 27 -15.64 -0.52 -3.60
C GLY A 27 -15.05 -1.14 -4.87
N ALA A 28 -13.77 -1.54 -4.87
CA ALA A 28 -13.12 -2.13 -6.04
C ALA A 28 -13.71 -3.51 -6.39
N ASP A 29 -13.60 -3.90 -7.67
CA ASP A 29 -14.05 -5.20 -8.14
C ASP A 29 -13.43 -6.32 -7.30
N LYS A 30 -14.25 -7.30 -6.91
CA LYS A 30 -13.83 -8.39 -6.02
C LYS A 30 -12.60 -9.13 -6.55
N LYS A 31 -12.50 -9.33 -7.86
CA LYS A 31 -11.34 -9.97 -8.48
C LYS A 31 -10.06 -9.15 -8.26
N HIS A 32 -10.13 -7.83 -8.42
CA HIS A 32 -9.00 -6.95 -8.14
C HIS A 32 -8.61 -6.99 -6.67
N THR A 33 -9.59 -6.94 -5.77
CA THR A 33 -9.34 -7.01 -4.32
C THR A 33 -8.72 -8.33 -3.90
N ASP A 34 -9.16 -9.46 -4.46
CA ASP A 34 -8.59 -10.78 -4.16
C ASP A 34 -7.14 -10.91 -4.67
N GLU A 35 -6.87 -10.47 -5.91
CA GLU A 35 -5.56 -10.62 -6.57
C GLU A 35 -4.52 -9.58 -6.12
N LEU A 36 -4.91 -8.32 -5.94
CA LEU A 36 -3.99 -7.20 -5.67
C LEU A 36 -3.84 -6.89 -4.19
N LEU A 37 -4.83 -7.24 -3.36
CA LEU A 37 -4.84 -6.90 -1.94
C LEU A 37 -4.75 -8.16 -1.06
N PHE A 38 -5.73 -9.06 -1.14
CA PHE A 38 -5.79 -10.20 -0.20
C PHE A 38 -4.62 -11.18 -0.36
N PHE A 39 -4.37 -11.66 -1.58
CA PHE A 39 -3.31 -12.64 -1.82
C PHE A 39 -1.91 -12.10 -1.45
N PRO A 40 -1.49 -10.89 -1.88
CA PRO A 40 -0.20 -10.33 -1.49
C PRO A 40 -0.06 -10.12 0.01
N MET A 41 -1.09 -9.60 0.69
CA MET A 41 -1.05 -9.40 2.14
C MET A 41 -0.89 -10.70 2.91
N LYS A 42 -1.55 -11.78 2.46
CA LYS A 42 -1.40 -13.11 3.06
C LYS A 42 0.02 -13.65 2.90
N LEU A 43 0.64 -13.46 1.74
CA LEU A 43 2.04 -13.85 1.52
C LEU A 43 2.99 -13.06 2.42
N ILE A 44 2.87 -11.73 2.44
CA ILE A 44 3.70 -10.86 3.27
C ILE A 44 3.57 -11.24 4.75
N PHE A 45 2.33 -11.45 5.22
CA PHE A 45 2.05 -11.87 6.59
C PHE A 45 2.73 -13.20 6.93
N SER A 46 2.68 -14.19 6.03
CA SER A 46 3.36 -15.48 6.19
C SER A 46 4.88 -15.30 6.35
N GLU A 47 5.50 -14.44 5.54
CA GLU A 47 6.94 -14.17 5.60
C GLU A 47 7.36 -13.52 6.92
N VAL A 48 6.66 -12.48 7.38
CA VAL A 48 6.98 -11.86 8.68
C VAL A 48 6.69 -12.78 9.86
N LYS A 49 5.61 -13.56 9.79
CA LYS A 49 5.24 -14.51 10.85
C LYS A 49 6.26 -15.63 10.97
N SER A 50 6.78 -16.13 9.85
CA SER A 50 7.86 -17.12 9.83
C SER A 50 9.20 -16.58 10.33
N GLY A 51 9.32 -15.25 10.44
CA GLY A 51 10.56 -14.58 10.82
C GLY A 51 11.58 -14.43 9.69
N ARG A 52 11.26 -14.86 8.46
CA ARG A 52 12.12 -14.68 7.27
C ARG A 52 12.23 -13.22 6.86
N LEU A 53 11.19 -12.43 7.07
CA LEU A 53 11.20 -10.99 6.81
C LEU A 53 11.21 -10.21 8.14
N ARG A 54 12.38 -9.70 8.53
CA ARG A 54 12.59 -8.91 9.76
C ARG A 54 13.70 -7.88 9.57
N GLY A 55 13.64 -6.80 10.33
CA GLY A 55 14.66 -5.76 10.34
C GLY A 55 14.30 -4.61 11.27
N SER A 56 15.21 -3.66 11.43
CA SER A 56 14.89 -2.41 12.15
C SER A 56 14.23 -1.39 11.22
N THR A 57 14.69 -1.32 9.97
CA THR A 57 14.29 -0.31 8.98
C THR A 57 13.78 -1.00 7.71
N LEU A 58 12.71 -0.44 7.14
CA LEU A 58 12.14 -0.80 5.84
C LEU A 58 12.10 0.47 4.97
N ILE A 59 12.60 0.37 3.74
CA ILE A 59 12.39 1.40 2.72
C ILE A 59 11.41 0.82 1.71
N ASP A 60 10.23 1.41 1.64
CA ASP A 60 9.20 1.07 0.69
C ASP A 60 9.33 1.93 -0.57
N HIS A 61 9.35 1.29 -1.72
CA HIS A 61 9.37 1.95 -3.02
C HIS A 61 8.23 1.38 -3.86
N SER A 62 7.03 1.87 -3.57
CA SER A 62 5.78 1.55 -4.23
C SER A 62 5.45 2.53 -5.35
N VAL A 63 4.39 2.20 -6.10
CA VAL A 63 3.80 3.11 -7.08
C VAL A 63 2.39 3.45 -6.60
N GLY A 64 2.15 4.73 -6.30
CA GLY A 64 0.86 5.20 -5.82
C GLY A 64 0.73 5.05 -4.30
N PRO A 65 -0.25 5.72 -3.67
CA PRO A 65 -0.35 5.81 -2.20
C PRO A 65 -0.97 4.54 -1.59
N VAL A 66 -0.48 3.37 -1.98
CA VAL A 66 -0.96 2.09 -1.48
C VAL A 66 -0.20 1.76 -0.20
N ILE A 67 -0.93 1.43 0.87
CA ILE A 67 -0.31 1.10 2.18
C ILE A 67 -0.63 -0.31 2.65
N PHE A 68 -1.52 -1.03 1.95
CA PHE A 68 -2.02 -2.32 2.39
C PHE A 68 -0.90 -3.35 2.60
N HIS A 69 0.17 -3.31 1.78
CA HIS A 69 1.32 -4.21 1.88
C HIS A 69 2.20 -3.92 3.10
N LEU A 70 2.13 -2.71 3.65
CA LEU A 70 2.87 -2.30 4.84
C LEU A 70 2.17 -2.69 6.14
N LEU A 71 0.84 -2.81 6.13
CA LEU A 71 0.06 -3.11 7.35
C LEU A 71 0.53 -4.38 8.09
N PRO A 72 0.81 -5.52 7.41
CA PRO A 72 1.37 -6.70 8.08
C PRO A 72 2.80 -6.49 8.61
N LEU A 73 3.55 -5.51 8.08
CA LEU A 73 4.96 -5.25 8.39
C LEU A 73 5.14 -4.34 9.61
N CYS A 74 4.15 -3.49 9.93
CA CYS A 74 4.24 -2.46 10.96
C CYS A 74 4.61 -2.97 12.37
N LYS A 75 4.34 -4.25 12.69
CA LYS A 75 4.72 -4.85 13.98
C LYS A 75 6.14 -5.40 14.01
N TYR A 76 6.78 -5.55 12.86
CA TYR A 76 8.05 -6.23 12.69
C TYR A 76 9.19 -5.28 12.31
N PHE A 77 8.87 -4.06 11.85
CA PHE A 77 9.82 -3.00 11.51
C PHE A 77 9.54 -1.77 12.39
N LYS A 78 10.60 -1.15 12.90
CA LYS A 78 10.49 0.02 13.78
C LYS A 78 10.41 1.33 13.02
N ASP A 79 11.07 1.36 11.86
CA ASP A 79 11.19 2.53 11.01
C ASP A 79 10.82 2.15 9.58
N ILE A 80 9.81 2.83 9.02
CA ILE A 80 9.31 2.60 7.67
C ILE A 80 9.35 3.94 6.94
N THR A 81 10.17 4.01 5.89
CA THR A 81 10.22 5.16 4.98
C THR A 81 9.53 4.79 3.68
N ILE A 82 8.49 5.54 3.30
CA ILE A 82 7.77 5.35 2.03
C ILE A 82 8.29 6.36 1.01
N LEU A 83 8.73 5.87 -0.14
CA LEU A 83 9.23 6.66 -1.26
C LEU A 83 8.20 6.68 -2.38
N GLU A 84 7.68 7.87 -2.68
CA GLU A 84 6.75 8.09 -3.79
C GLU A 84 7.34 9.01 -4.84
N LEU A 85 7.09 8.70 -6.12
CA LEU A 85 7.60 9.45 -7.26
C LEU A 85 6.81 10.72 -7.58
N ASN A 86 5.64 10.88 -6.95
CA ASN A 86 4.70 11.98 -7.20
C ASN A 86 4.26 12.62 -5.89
N GLU A 87 4.35 13.95 -5.80
CA GLU A 87 3.91 14.74 -4.65
C GLU A 87 2.44 14.52 -4.27
N HIS A 88 1.57 14.24 -5.25
CA HIS A 88 0.16 13.93 -4.99
C HIS A 88 0.01 12.66 -4.15
N CYS A 89 0.79 11.62 -4.43
CA CYS A 89 0.78 10.37 -3.67
C CYS A 89 1.28 10.63 -2.24
N VAL A 90 2.35 11.41 -2.08
CA VAL A 90 2.86 11.84 -0.76
C VAL A 90 1.77 12.56 0.03
N LYS A 91 1.05 13.51 -0.57
CA LYS A 91 -0.03 14.24 0.11
C LYS A 91 -1.15 13.31 0.56
N VAL A 92 -1.59 12.37 -0.28
CA VAL A 92 -2.63 11.40 0.09
C VAL A 92 -2.18 10.50 1.25
N LEU A 93 -0.92 10.05 1.25
CA LEU A 93 -0.34 9.30 2.37
C LEU A 93 -0.27 10.12 3.66
N GLN A 94 0.10 11.41 3.57
CA GLN A 94 0.14 12.32 4.71
C GLN A 94 -1.25 12.54 5.32
N LYS A 95 -2.30 12.69 4.49
CA LYS A 95 -3.68 12.78 4.97
C LYS A 95 -4.07 11.56 5.79
N TRP A 96 -3.74 10.37 5.29
CA TRP A 96 -4.00 9.12 6.00
C TRP A 96 -3.21 9.04 7.31
N LEU A 97 -1.92 9.39 7.30
CA LEU A 97 -1.08 9.40 8.49
C LEU A 97 -1.61 10.38 9.57
N ASN A 98 -2.11 11.54 9.14
CA ASN A 98 -2.67 12.59 10.00
C ASN A 98 -4.13 12.36 10.40
N LYS A 99 -4.76 11.28 9.90
CA LYS A 99 -6.18 10.96 10.14
C LYS A 99 -7.13 12.08 9.72
N GLU A 100 -6.84 12.72 8.59
CA GLU A 100 -7.72 13.72 8.00
C GLU A 100 -9.05 13.08 7.54
N GLU A 101 -10.16 13.83 7.60
CA GLU A 101 -11.50 13.30 7.30
C GLU A 101 -11.66 12.78 5.87
N ASP A 102 -10.91 13.35 4.93
CA ASP A 102 -10.93 12.97 3.51
C ASP A 102 -9.77 12.05 3.10
N ALA A 103 -9.11 11.43 4.09
CA ALA A 103 -8.10 10.41 3.82
C ALA A 103 -8.72 9.13 3.22
N LEU A 104 -7.92 8.42 2.41
CA LEU A 104 -8.30 7.10 1.90
C LEU A 104 -8.54 6.11 3.05
N ASP A 105 -9.67 5.40 3.01
CA ASP A 105 -10.03 4.43 4.04
C ASP A 105 -9.36 3.06 3.81
N TRP A 106 -8.44 2.68 4.68
CA TRP A 106 -7.77 1.38 4.62
C TRP A 106 -8.30 0.37 5.66
N SER A 107 -9.49 0.60 6.22
CA SER A 107 -10.09 -0.25 7.25
C SER A 107 -10.31 -1.69 6.80
N HIS A 108 -10.68 -1.92 5.54
CA HIS A 108 -10.83 -3.27 4.98
C HIS A 108 -9.49 -4.03 4.92
N ALA A 109 -8.41 -3.35 4.57
CA ALA A 109 -7.06 -3.94 4.59
C ALA A 109 -6.60 -4.22 6.03
N ALA A 110 -6.84 -3.29 6.96
CA ALA A 110 -6.53 -3.48 8.37
C ALA A 110 -7.29 -4.68 8.96
N LYS A 111 -8.55 -4.86 8.58
CA LYS A 111 -9.37 -6.02 8.98
C LYS A 111 -8.77 -7.34 8.50
N ILE A 112 -8.26 -7.40 7.27
CA ILE A 112 -7.57 -8.60 6.75
C ILE A 112 -6.36 -8.96 7.62
N VAL A 113 -5.56 -7.98 8.04
CA VAL A 113 -4.43 -8.23 8.95
C VAL A 113 -4.91 -8.74 10.30
N ALA A 114 -5.95 -8.13 10.88
CA ALA A 114 -6.52 -8.58 12.15
C ALA A 114 -6.99 -10.04 12.08
N GLU A 115 -7.69 -10.42 11.01
CA GLU A 115 -8.15 -11.79 10.78
C GLU A 115 -6.96 -12.77 10.64
N LEU A 116 -5.91 -12.40 9.91
CA LEU A 116 -4.69 -13.19 9.77
C LEU A 116 -3.93 -13.36 11.11
N GLU A 117 -4.02 -12.37 11.99
CA GLU A 117 -3.47 -12.43 13.35
C GLU A 117 -4.30 -13.28 14.32
N GLY A 118 -5.50 -13.72 13.91
CA GLY A 118 -6.43 -14.45 14.75
C GLY A 118 -7.31 -13.57 15.63
N ASN A 119 -7.31 -12.24 15.42
CA ASN A 119 -8.21 -11.32 16.09
C ASN A 119 -9.53 -11.30 15.30
N ARG A 120 -10.61 -11.79 15.92
CA ARG A 120 -11.97 -11.76 15.38
C ARG A 120 -12.84 -10.78 16.12
#